data_AF-A0A973HVZ0-F1
#
_entry.id   AF-A0A973HVZ0-F1
#
_cell.length_a   1.000
_cell.length_b   1.000
_cell.length_c   1.000
_cell.angle_alpha   90.00
_cell.angle_beta   90.00
_cell.angle_gamma   90.00
#
_symmetry.space_group_name_H-M   'P 1'
#
loop_
_entity.id
_entity.type
_entity.pdbx_description
1 polymer ?
#
loop_
_entity_poly.entity_id
_entity_poly.type
_entity_poly.pdbx_seq_one_letter_code
_entity_poly.pdbx_strand_id
1 'polypeptide(L)'
;MAPQSPELVNPVATAEQHEHEQRALEVTRHPLVVEAFDRTREHWLSKAAPSPAMRSRFDACFEEVMFSAAVWSLNQDPERPKVVTITRLAHEIGGLQVPGSRWGIDNPDSVYRVIPISGDERYLIHGRVREERLAENYFTLWAENFNTVDVL
;
A
#
# COMPACT_ATOMS: atom_id res chain seq x y z
N MET A 1 2.92 25.31 34.55
CA MET A 1 2.33 24.17 33.81
C MET A 1 3.30 23.80 32.72
N ALA A 2 3.91 22.62 32.77
CA ALA A 2 4.69 22.12 31.63
C ALA A 2 3.73 21.95 30.43
N PRO A 3 4.14 22.32 29.20
CA PRO A 3 3.34 22.01 28.02
C PRO A 3 3.13 20.50 27.96
N GLN A 4 1.88 20.09 27.78
CA GLN A 4 1.56 18.68 27.53
C GLN A 4 2.32 18.26 26.27
N SER A 5 3.09 17.18 26.36
CA SER A 5 3.72 16.57 25.20
C SER A 5 2.65 16.34 24.14
N PRO A 6 2.86 16.76 22.88
CA PRO A 6 1.89 16.49 21.83
C PRO A 6 1.67 14.97 21.76
N GLU A 7 0.41 14.58 21.69
CA GLU A 7 0.02 13.19 21.52
C GLU A 7 0.79 12.60 20.33
N LEU A 8 1.54 11.53 20.57
CA LEU A 8 2.37 10.88 19.56
C LEU A 8 1.45 10.20 18.55
N VAL A 9 1.09 10.94 17.49
CA VAL A 9 0.38 10.37 16.34
C VAL A 9 1.35 9.48 15.59
N ASN A 10 1.01 8.20 15.46
CA ASN A 10 1.80 7.27 14.67
C ASN A 10 1.80 7.73 13.20
N PRO A 11 2.97 8.00 12.59
CA PRO A 11 3.03 8.63 11.28
C PRO A 11 2.48 7.75 10.16
N VAL A 12 2.41 6.43 10.34
CA VAL A 12 1.92 5.46 9.35
C VAL A 12 0.58 4.83 9.72
N ALA A 13 0.09 5.01 10.95
CA ALA A 13 -1.21 4.51 11.41
C ALA A 13 -2.17 5.69 11.62
N THR A 14 -2.40 6.45 10.55
CA THR A 14 -3.30 7.60 10.55
C THR A 14 -4.75 7.14 10.39
N ALA A 15 -5.71 8.00 10.75
CA ALA A 15 -7.13 7.72 10.52
C ALA A 15 -7.44 7.49 9.03
N GLU A 16 -6.84 8.29 8.13
CA GLU A 16 -7.00 8.11 6.68
C GLU A 16 -6.46 6.77 6.19
N GLN A 17 -5.30 6.32 6.70
CA GLN A 17 -4.76 5.00 6.37
C GLN A 17 -5.70 3.89 6.85
N HIS A 18 -6.21 3.99 8.08
CA HIS A 18 -7.11 2.98 8.63
C HIS A 18 -8.42 2.89 7.84
N GLU A 19 -9.04 4.04 7.52
CA GLU A 19 -10.25 4.08 6.71
C GLU A 19 -10.01 3.46 5.33
N HIS A 20 -8.86 3.74 4.71
CA HIS A 20 -8.48 3.18 3.43
C HIS A 20 -8.31 1.67 3.46
N GLU A 21 -7.64 1.14 4.49
CA GLU A 21 -7.44 -0.31 4.67
C GLU A 21 -8.74 -1.04 5.04
N GLN A 22 -9.59 -0.44 5.87
CA GLN A 22 -10.92 -0.96 6.15
C GLN A 22 -11.77 -1.02 4.87
N ARG A 23 -11.71 0.02 4.04
CA ARG A 23 -12.41 0.00 2.75
C ARG A 23 -11.84 -1.04 1.79
N ALA A 24 -10.53 -1.24 1.78
CA ALA A 24 -9.89 -2.33 1.02
C ALA A 24 -10.41 -3.70 1.47
N LEU A 25 -10.50 -3.94 2.79
CA LEU A 25 -11.07 -5.18 3.35
C LEU A 25 -12.53 -5.42 2.94
N GLU A 26 -13.35 -4.35 2.87
CA GLU A 26 -14.73 -4.45 2.40
C GLU A 26 -14.79 -4.84 0.92
N VAL A 27 -13.97 -4.20 0.09
CA VAL A 27 -13.96 -4.41 -1.37
C VAL A 27 -13.45 -5.81 -1.71
N THR A 28 -12.42 -6.33 -1.02
CA THR A 28 -11.90 -7.69 -1.27
C THR A 28 -12.89 -8.79 -0.94
N ARG A 29 -13.92 -8.50 -0.14
CA ARG A 29 -15.03 -9.42 0.17
C ARG A 29 -16.18 -9.35 -0.83
N HIS A 30 -16.16 -8.37 -1.74
CA HIS A 30 -17.21 -8.25 -2.75
C HIS A 30 -17.16 -9.43 -3.73
N PRO A 31 -18.29 -10.07 -4.09
CA PRO A 31 -18.28 -11.29 -4.92
C PRO A 31 -17.53 -11.15 -6.25
N LEU A 32 -17.65 -10.01 -6.93
CA LEU A 32 -16.91 -9.74 -8.17
C LEU A 32 -15.39 -9.70 -7.99
N VAL A 33 -14.93 -9.21 -6.84
CA VAL A 33 -13.49 -9.13 -6.53
C VAL A 33 -12.96 -10.50 -6.14
N VAL A 34 -13.72 -11.25 -5.34
CA VAL A 34 -13.41 -12.65 -5.02
C VAL A 34 -13.29 -13.49 -6.30
N GLU A 35 -14.26 -13.37 -7.21
CA GLU A 35 -14.22 -14.08 -8.51
C GLU A 35 -12.99 -13.67 -9.34
N ALA A 36 -12.63 -12.39 -9.34
CA ALA A 36 -11.42 -11.91 -10.03
C ALA A 36 -10.13 -12.48 -9.41
N PHE A 37 -10.07 -12.59 -8.07
CA PHE A 37 -8.95 -13.21 -7.37
C PHE A 37 -8.85 -14.70 -7.72
N ASP A 38 -9.96 -15.43 -7.74
CA ASP A 38 -9.97 -16.85 -8.10
C ASP A 38 -9.47 -17.08 -9.53
N ARG A 39 -9.98 -16.31 -10.51
CA ARG A 39 -9.49 -16.38 -11.89
C ARG A 39 -7.99 -16.05 -11.99
N THR A 40 -7.53 -15.06 -11.24
CA THR A 40 -6.10 -14.67 -11.21
C THR A 40 -5.24 -15.77 -10.60
N ARG A 41 -5.72 -16.40 -9.53
CA ARG A 41 -5.07 -17.53 -8.85
C ARG A 41 -4.88 -18.70 -9.81
N GLU A 42 -5.96 -19.12 -10.48
CA GLU A 42 -5.93 -20.20 -11.46
C GLU A 42 -4.98 -19.88 -12.62
N HIS A 43 -5.05 -18.64 -13.14
CA HIS A 43 -4.17 -18.20 -14.21
C HIS A 43 -2.70 -18.32 -13.81
N TRP A 44 -2.29 -17.77 -12.66
CA TRP A 44 -0.90 -17.79 -12.20
C TRP A 44 -0.41 -19.22 -11.97
N LEU A 45 -1.21 -20.07 -11.33
CA LEU A 45 -0.85 -21.48 -11.10
C LEU A 45 -0.75 -22.28 -12.41
N SER A 46 -1.53 -21.93 -13.43
CA SER A 46 -1.46 -22.58 -14.76
C SER A 46 -0.19 -22.21 -15.55
N LYS A 47 0.39 -21.05 -15.26
CA LYS A 47 1.58 -20.51 -15.96
C LYS A 47 2.87 -20.79 -15.23
N ALA A 48 2.82 -20.96 -13.91
CA ALA A 48 3.98 -21.24 -13.09
C ALA A 48 4.34 -22.73 -13.08
N ALA A 49 5.63 -23.04 -12.92
CA ALA A 49 6.12 -24.36 -12.56
C ALA A 49 6.76 -24.30 -11.15
N PRO A 50 5.96 -24.08 -10.08
CA PRO A 50 6.51 -23.80 -8.76
C PRO A 50 7.16 -25.05 -8.16
N SER A 51 8.29 -24.88 -7.48
CA SER A 51 8.82 -25.91 -6.60
C SER A 51 7.86 -26.14 -5.42
N PRO A 52 7.96 -27.28 -4.70
CA PRO A 52 7.15 -27.51 -3.51
C PRO A 52 7.26 -26.39 -2.48
N ALA A 53 8.46 -25.83 -2.30
CA ALA A 53 8.71 -24.71 -1.38
C ALA A 53 8.01 -23.41 -1.83
N MET A 54 7.99 -23.12 -3.13
CA MET A 54 7.24 -21.98 -3.66
C MET A 54 5.74 -22.20 -3.48
N ARG A 55 5.25 -23.40 -3.79
CA ARG A 55 3.83 -23.73 -3.65
C ARG A 55 3.36 -23.64 -2.20
N SER A 56 4.17 -24.03 -1.23
CA SER A 56 3.81 -23.93 0.20
C SER A 56 3.71 -22.49 0.71
N ARG A 57 4.24 -21.50 -0.02
CA ARG A 57 4.15 -20.07 0.32
C ARG A 57 3.07 -19.34 -0.48
N PHE A 58 2.62 -19.95 -1.57
CA PHE A 58 1.78 -19.29 -2.56
C PHE A 58 0.54 -18.64 -1.96
N ASP A 59 -0.27 -19.35 -1.16
CA ASP A 59 -1.55 -18.82 -0.71
C ASP A 59 -1.39 -17.57 0.18
N ALA A 60 -0.41 -17.57 1.10
CA ALA A 60 -0.13 -16.42 1.95
C ALA A 60 0.41 -15.23 1.14
N CYS A 61 1.34 -15.46 0.22
CA CYS A 61 1.85 -14.39 -0.65
C CYS A 61 0.78 -13.88 -1.62
N PHE A 62 -0.10 -14.76 -2.10
CA PHE A 62 -1.19 -14.40 -2.99
C PHE A 62 -2.20 -13.50 -2.30
N GLU A 63 -2.58 -13.82 -1.05
CA GLU A 63 -3.44 -12.96 -0.24
C GLU A 63 -2.86 -11.55 -0.10
N GLU A 64 -1.56 -11.43 0.19
CA GLU A 64 -0.93 -10.11 0.33
C GLU A 64 -0.91 -9.33 -0.98
N VAL A 65 -0.61 -9.98 -2.11
CA VAL A 65 -0.58 -9.31 -3.42
C VAL A 65 -1.98 -8.88 -3.85
N MET A 66 -3.00 -9.69 -3.59
CA MET A 66 -4.39 -9.35 -3.90
C MET A 66 -4.90 -8.21 -3.00
N PHE A 67 -4.55 -8.22 -1.71
CA PHE A 67 -4.87 -7.10 -0.82
C PHE A 67 -4.14 -5.81 -1.23
N SER A 68 -2.88 -5.92 -1.65
CA SER A 68 -2.12 -4.81 -2.24
C SER A 68 -2.83 -4.22 -3.46
N ALA A 69 -3.31 -5.06 -4.39
CA ALA A 69 -4.06 -4.60 -5.55
C ALA A 69 -5.32 -3.81 -5.17
N ALA A 70 -6.03 -4.21 -4.11
CA ALA A 70 -7.18 -3.46 -3.60
C ALA A 70 -6.79 -2.11 -2.99
N VAL A 71 -5.74 -2.08 -2.16
CA VAL A 71 -5.20 -0.83 -1.57
C VAL A 71 -4.81 0.17 -2.66
N TRP A 72 -4.12 -0.28 -3.71
CA TRP A 72 -3.74 0.55 -4.85
C TRP A 72 -4.93 1.01 -5.69
N SER A 73 -5.85 0.11 -6.01
CA SER A 73 -7.02 0.42 -6.85
C SER A 73 -7.95 1.45 -6.20
N LEU A 74 -7.99 1.51 -4.86
CA LEU A 74 -8.77 2.50 -4.14
C LEU A 74 -8.14 3.91 -4.10
N ASN A 75 -6.86 4.06 -4.47
CA ASN A 75 -6.14 5.34 -4.46
C ASN A 75 -5.80 5.81 -5.88
N GLN A 76 -6.82 5.97 -6.72
CA GLN A 76 -6.69 6.31 -8.15
C GLN A 76 -7.34 7.64 -8.53
N ASP A 77 -7.95 8.37 -7.57
CA ASP A 77 -8.58 9.67 -7.83
C ASP A 77 -7.55 10.80 -7.65
N PRO A 78 -7.04 11.41 -8.72
CA PRO A 78 -6.04 12.47 -8.64
C PRO A 78 -6.63 13.82 -8.19
N GLU A 79 -7.96 13.99 -8.17
CA GLU A 79 -8.60 15.19 -7.64
C GLU A 79 -8.79 15.12 -6.12
N ARG A 80 -8.73 13.91 -5.55
CA ARG A 80 -8.82 13.64 -4.10
C ARG A 80 -7.69 12.72 -3.64
N PRO A 81 -6.43 13.12 -3.86
CA PRO A 81 -5.30 12.23 -3.61
C PRO A 81 -5.13 11.97 -2.12
N LYS A 82 -4.89 10.70 -1.77
CA LYS A 82 -4.50 10.29 -0.42
C LYS A 82 -3.03 9.90 -0.39
N VAL A 83 -2.38 10.10 0.74
CA VAL A 83 -1.00 9.64 0.97
C VAL A 83 -1.04 8.27 1.63
N VAL A 84 -1.12 7.22 0.81
CA VAL A 84 -1.33 5.85 1.30
C VAL A 84 0.00 5.13 1.45
N THR A 85 0.24 4.56 2.63
CA THR A 85 1.38 3.66 2.87
C THR A 85 1.08 2.28 2.27
N ILE A 86 2.00 1.78 1.45
CA ILE A 86 1.90 0.48 0.76
C ILE A 86 2.96 -0.50 1.28
N THR A 87 2.89 -1.76 0.87
CA THR A 87 3.90 -2.78 1.21
C THR A 87 4.00 -3.01 2.72
N ARG A 88 2.86 -2.93 3.42
CA ARG A 88 2.81 -3.08 4.88
C ARG A 88 2.77 -4.55 5.27
N LEU A 89 3.28 -4.85 6.47
CA LEU A 89 3.07 -6.14 7.11
C LEU A 89 1.64 -6.29 7.60
N ALA A 90 1.20 -7.54 7.78
CA ALA A 90 -0.07 -7.85 8.42
C ALA A 90 -0.13 -7.22 9.82
N HIS A 91 -1.28 -6.67 10.17
CA HIS A 91 -1.49 -5.94 11.43
C HIS A 91 -2.98 -5.89 11.79
N GLU A 92 -3.31 -5.23 12.90
CA GLU A 92 -4.69 -5.10 13.38
C GLU A 92 -5.15 -3.65 13.41
N ILE A 93 -6.40 -3.41 13.01
CA ILE A 93 -7.10 -2.12 13.14
C ILE A 93 -8.37 -2.34 13.93
N GLY A 94 -8.40 -1.92 15.20
CA GLY A 94 -9.61 -1.98 16.04
C GLY A 94 -10.25 -3.37 16.09
N GLY A 95 -9.44 -4.43 16.26
CA GLY A 95 -9.91 -5.83 16.25
C GLY A 95 -10.00 -6.48 14.88
N LEU A 96 -9.90 -5.72 13.78
CA LEU A 96 -9.90 -6.25 12.42
C LEU A 96 -8.50 -6.67 12.00
N GLN A 97 -8.35 -7.93 11.60
CA GLN A 97 -7.11 -8.41 10.99
C GLN A 97 -6.98 -7.88 9.56
N VAL A 98 -5.87 -7.19 9.30
CA VAL A 98 -5.50 -6.64 8.01
C VAL A 98 -4.37 -7.49 7.43
N PRO A 99 -4.55 -8.12 6.25
CA PRO A 99 -3.47 -8.82 5.58
C PRO A 99 -2.29 -7.90 5.28
N GLY A 100 -1.11 -8.47 5.05
CA GLY A 100 -0.02 -7.70 4.47
C GLY A 100 -0.38 -7.17 3.08
N SER A 101 0.27 -6.11 2.64
CA SER A 101 0.08 -5.52 1.30
C SER A 101 1.37 -5.51 0.49
N ARG A 102 2.30 -6.42 0.82
CA ARG A 102 3.57 -6.58 0.11
C ARG A 102 3.34 -7.09 -1.30
N TRP A 103 4.12 -6.56 -2.22
CA TRP A 103 4.14 -6.96 -3.61
C TRP A 103 5.54 -6.69 -4.17
N GLY A 104 6.01 -7.58 -5.06
CA GLY A 104 7.32 -7.43 -5.69
C GLY A 104 8.50 -7.57 -4.71
N ILE A 105 9.47 -6.66 -4.83
CA ILE A 105 10.68 -6.61 -3.97
C ILE A 105 10.45 -5.53 -2.92
N ASP A 106 10.13 -5.92 -1.69
CA ASP A 106 10.02 -5.02 -0.56
C ASP A 106 11.37 -4.82 0.14
N ASN A 107 11.68 -3.57 0.52
CA ASN A 107 12.77 -3.28 1.44
C ASN A 107 12.17 -3.09 2.85
N PRO A 108 12.44 -3.99 3.82
CA PRO A 108 11.89 -3.88 5.17
C PRO A 108 12.39 -2.64 5.93
N ASP A 109 13.49 -2.02 5.49
CA ASP A 109 14.03 -0.80 6.08
C ASP A 109 13.42 0.49 5.49
N SER A 110 12.47 0.37 4.56
CA SER A 110 11.83 1.49 3.87
C SER A 110 10.33 1.60 4.15
N VAL A 111 9.82 2.83 4.12
CA VAL A 111 8.38 3.12 4.12
C VAL A 111 8.01 3.71 2.77
N TYR A 112 7.17 2.98 2.04
CA TYR A 112 6.70 3.39 0.72
C TYR A 112 5.32 4.04 0.81
N ARG A 113 5.14 5.16 0.12
CA ARG A 113 3.86 5.86 0.01
C ARG A 113 3.58 6.22 -1.43
N VAL A 114 2.31 6.16 -1.81
CA VAL A 114 1.84 6.53 -3.14
C VAL A 114 0.77 7.59 -3.06
N ILE A 115 0.80 8.50 -4.03
CA ILE A 115 -0.12 9.62 -4.18
C ILE A 115 -0.50 9.65 -5.67
N PRO A 116 -1.78 9.48 -6.05
CA PRO A 116 -2.19 9.63 -7.44
C PRO A 116 -2.11 11.11 -7.83
N ILE A 117 -1.63 11.39 -9.04
CA ILE A 117 -1.56 12.75 -9.57
C ILE A 117 -2.00 12.77 -11.04
N SER A 118 -2.43 13.94 -11.51
CA SER A 118 -2.69 14.24 -12.92
C SER A 118 -1.66 15.24 -13.45
N GLY A 119 -1.28 15.11 -14.72
CA GLY A 119 -0.44 16.10 -15.40
C GLY A 119 -1.15 17.43 -15.65
N ASP A 120 -2.47 17.46 -15.55
CA ASP A 120 -3.31 18.65 -15.77
C ASP A 120 -3.47 19.51 -14.51
N GLU A 121 -3.03 19.00 -13.36
CA GLU A 121 -3.25 19.60 -12.05
C GLU A 121 -1.95 20.07 -11.38
N ARG A 122 -2.08 20.81 -10.28
CA ARG A 122 -0.95 21.24 -9.45
C ARG A 122 -1.11 20.76 -8.03
N TYR A 123 -0.08 20.10 -7.51
CA TYR A 123 -0.09 19.48 -6.19
C TYR A 123 0.91 20.15 -5.24
N LEU A 124 0.56 20.21 -3.96
CA LEU A 124 1.44 20.65 -2.88
C LEU A 124 1.54 19.54 -1.83
N ILE A 125 2.74 19.00 -1.63
CA ILE A 125 3.04 18.11 -0.50
C ILE A 125 3.63 18.97 0.61
N HIS A 126 2.99 18.97 1.78
CA HIS A 126 3.47 19.68 2.96
C HIS A 126 3.48 18.75 4.18
N GLY A 127 4.38 18.99 5.11
CA GLY A 127 4.54 18.14 6.28
C GLY A 127 5.69 18.55 7.18
N ARG A 128 6.11 17.64 8.05
CA ARG A 128 7.27 17.81 8.92
C ARG A 128 8.21 16.64 8.74
N VAL A 129 9.49 16.94 8.79
CA VAL A 129 10.59 15.97 8.76
C VAL A 129 11.31 16.05 10.11
N ARG A 130 11.64 14.89 10.69
CA ARG A 130 12.33 14.82 12.00
C ARG A 130 13.71 15.45 11.92
N GLU A 131 14.16 16.10 12.99
CA GLU A 131 15.50 16.71 13.06
C GLU A 131 16.59 15.70 12.68
N GLU A 132 16.50 14.49 13.24
CA GLU A 132 17.23 13.31 12.78
C GLU A 132 16.63 12.83 11.46
N ARG A 133 17.35 13.06 10.36
CA ARG A 133 16.93 12.67 9.02
C ARG A 133 17.11 11.16 8.81
N LEU A 134 16.23 10.58 7.99
CA LEU A 134 16.45 9.26 7.40
C LEU A 134 17.67 9.33 6.47
N ALA A 135 18.39 8.22 6.33
CA ALA A 135 19.51 8.13 5.39
C ALA A 135 19.08 8.47 3.96
N GLU A 136 17.85 8.09 3.59
CA GLU A 136 17.24 8.41 2.32
C GLU A 136 15.79 8.87 2.52
N ASN A 137 15.42 9.95 1.84
CA ASN A 137 14.05 10.43 1.72
C ASN A 137 13.92 11.22 0.40
N TYR A 138 13.33 10.60 -0.61
CA TYR A 138 13.16 11.16 -1.95
C TYR A 138 11.74 10.90 -2.45
N PHE A 139 11.34 11.63 -3.50
CA PHE A 139 10.08 11.40 -4.20
C PHE A 139 10.38 10.92 -5.62
N THR A 140 9.68 9.90 -6.07
CA THR A 140 9.82 9.40 -7.45
C THR A 140 8.53 9.65 -8.20
N LEU A 141 8.64 10.25 -9.38
CA LEU A 141 7.51 10.40 -10.29
C LEU A 141 7.43 9.17 -11.20
N TRP A 142 6.25 8.57 -11.29
CA TRP A 142 5.98 7.45 -12.19
C TRP A 142 5.04 7.85 -13.31
N ALA A 143 5.32 7.34 -14.51
CA ALA A 143 4.36 7.35 -15.61
C ALA A 143 3.26 6.28 -15.37
N GLU A 144 2.20 6.33 -16.17
CA GLU A 144 1.06 5.39 -16.10
C GLU A 144 1.50 3.90 -16.19
N ASN A 145 2.62 3.63 -16.85
CA ASN A 145 3.21 2.29 -16.98
C ASN A 145 4.27 1.97 -15.91
N PHE A 146 4.30 2.71 -14.80
CA PHE A 146 5.25 2.58 -13.69
C PHE A 146 6.73 2.83 -14.03
N ASN A 147 7.03 3.42 -15.20
CA ASN A 147 8.38 3.89 -15.49
C ASN A 147 8.71 5.13 -14.65
N THR A 148 9.92 5.18 -14.09
CA THR A 148 10.45 6.39 -13.45
C THR A 148 10.62 7.51 -14.47
N VAL A 149 9.96 8.63 -14.20
CA VAL A 149 10.08 9.86 -14.98
C VAL A 149 11.12 10.79 -14.35
N ASP A 150 11.11 10.91 -13.02
CA ASP A 150 12.00 11.81 -12.29
C ASP A 150 12.18 11.37 -10.82
N VAL A 151 13.21 11.90 -10.16
CA VAL A 151 13.48 11.76 -8.73
C VAL A 151 13.75 13.14 -8.13
N LEU A 152 12.95 13.52 -7.12
CA LEU A 152 12.95 14.83 -6.46
C LEU A 152 13.48 14.75 -5.02
#